data_AF-A0A1J0VQ54-F1
#
_entry.id   AF-A0A1J0VQ54-F1
#
_cell.length_a   1.000
_cell.length_b   1.000
_cell.length_c   1.000
_cell.angle_alpha   90.00
_cell.angle_beta   90.00
_cell.angle_gamma   90.00
#
_symmetry.space_group_name_H-M   'P 1'
#
loop_
_entity.id
_entity.type
_entity.pdbx_description
1 polymer ?
#
loop_
_entity_poly.entity_id
_entity_poly.type
_entity_poly.pdbx_seq_one_letter_code
_entity_poly.pdbx_strand_id
1 'polypeptide(L)' 'MDERYNPFTGKRIVPGLDDATPAAAALGLEPPRFCEHCGRRMIVQVSPDGWWAKCSRHGVIESAQLERR' A
#
# COMPACT_ATOMS: atom_id res chain seq x y z
N MET A 1 17.53 -5.90 -10.57
CA MET A 1 16.69 -6.23 -9.41
C MET A 1 15.54 -5.25 -9.39
N ASP A 2 14.30 -5.73 -9.41
CA ASP A 2 13.14 -4.85 -9.31
C ASP A 2 13.09 -4.27 -7.88
N GLU A 3 13.22 -2.95 -7.77
CA GLU A 3 13.37 -2.26 -6.50
C GLU A 3 12.00 -2.15 -5.82
N ARG A 4 11.78 -2.88 -4.73
CA ARG A 4 10.51 -2.87 -3.99
C ARG A 4 10.54 -1.95 -2.77
N TYR A 5 9.36 -1.47 -2.42
CA TYR A 5 9.14 -0.51 -1.34
C TYR A 5 8.07 -1.04 -0.39
N ASN A 6 8.24 -0.79 0.91
CA ASN A 6 7.22 -1.08 1.89
C ASN A 6 6.00 -0.16 1.66
N PRO A 7 4.81 -0.73 1.43
CA PRO A 7 3.63 0.04 1.07
C PRO A 7 3.06 0.91 2.21
N PHE A 8 3.47 0.69 3.46
CA PHE A 8 2.99 1.43 4.63
C PHE A 8 3.96 2.52 5.09
N THR A 9 5.27 2.32 4.91
CA THR A 9 6.31 3.27 5.35
C THR A 9 6.96 4.04 4.20
N GLY A 10 6.88 3.49 2.97
CA GLY A 10 7.56 4.03 1.79
C GLY A 10 9.06 3.77 1.75
N LYS A 11 9.63 3.03 2.71
CA LYS A 11 11.06 2.70 2.70
C LYS A 11 11.35 1.62 1.67
N ARG A 12 12.55 1.67 1.08
CA ARG A 12 13.06 0.62 0.20
C ARG A 12 13.25 -0.67 0.99
N ILE A 13 12.84 -1.79 0.41
CA ILE A 13 13.10 -3.11 0.97
C ILE A 13 14.55 -3.47 0.65
N VAL A 14 15.40 -3.44 1.69
CA VAL A 14 16.82 -3.78 1.60
C VAL A 14 17.06 -5.01 2.49
N PRO A 15 17.70 -6.08 1.98
CA PRO A 15 18.02 -7.24 2.80
C PRO A 15 18.84 -6.85 4.04
N GLY A 16 18.41 -7.30 5.22
CA GLY A 16 19.09 -7.04 6.50
C GLY A 16 18.77 -5.68 7.15
N LEU A 17 17.86 -4.88 6.57
CA LEU A 17 17.35 -3.67 7.21
C LEU A 17 15.92 -3.90 7.71
N ASP A 18 15.71 -3.75 9.02
CA ASP A 18 14.38 -3.85 9.61
C ASP A 18 13.53 -2.61 9.27
N ASP A 19 12.36 -2.87 8.69
CA ASP A 19 11.32 -1.88 8.49
C ASP A 19 9.99 -2.43 8.98
N ALA A 20 9.78 -2.31 10.29
CA ALA A 20 8.62 -2.86 10.96
C ALA A 20 7.32 -2.32 10.33
N THR A 21 6.43 -3.25 9.97
CA THR A 21 5.09 -2.88 9.54
C THR A 21 4.32 -2.31 10.73
N PRO A 22 3.66 -1.14 10.58
CA PRO A 22 2.84 -0.57 11.65
C PRO A 22 1.81 -1.58 12.15
N ALA A 23 1.51 -1.58 13.44
CA ALA A 23 0.60 -2.58 14.04
C ALA A 23 -0.80 -2.56 13.40
N ALA A 24 -1.35 -1.37 13.10
CA ALA A 24 -2.67 -1.27 12.49
C ALA A 24 -2.66 -1.75 11.02
N ALA A 25 -1.59 -1.52 10.25
CA ALA A 25 -1.36 -2.15 8.96
C ALA A 25 -1.26 -3.68 9.04
N ALA A 26 -0.55 -4.22 10.05
CA ALA A 26 -0.46 -5.67 10.27
C ALA A 26 -1.82 -6.30 10.63
N LEU A 27 -2.72 -5.52 11.22
CA LEU A 27 -4.11 -5.89 11.51
C LEU A 27 -5.07 -5.64 10.33
N GLY A 28 -4.59 -5.15 9.18
CA GLY A 28 -5.41 -4.84 8.02
C GLY A 28 -6.32 -3.61 8.16
N LEU A 29 -6.10 -2.79 9.18
CA LEU A 29 -6.91 -1.60 9.49
C LEU A 29 -6.44 -0.34 8.73
N GLU A 30 -5.27 -0.39 8.11
CA GLU A 30 -4.70 0.73 7.37
C GLU A 30 -4.54 0.40 5.89
N PRO A 31 -4.99 1.28 4.98
CA PRO A 31 -4.66 1.17 3.57
C PRO A 31 -3.16 1.43 3.31
N PRO A 32 -2.58 0.81 2.26
CA PRO A 32 -1.24 1.14 1.80
C PRO A 32 -1.20 2.58 1.32
N ARG A 33 -0.16 3.31 1.73
CA ARG A 33 0.02 4.74 1.40
C ARG A 33 1.11 4.98 0.36
N PHE A 34 1.91 3.96 0.06
CA PHE A 34 3.02 4.03 -0.88
C PHE A 34 2.95 2.91 -1.89
N CYS A 35 3.32 3.21 -3.14
CA CYS A 35 3.36 2.22 -4.20
C CYS A 35 4.55 1.27 -3.99
N GLU A 36 4.29 -0.04 -3.96
CA GLU A 36 5.34 -1.05 -3.76
C GLU A 36 6.40 -1.07 -4.87
N HIS A 37 6.06 -0.60 -6.08
CA HIS A 37 6.95 -0.60 -7.24
C HIS A 37 7.86 0.64 -7.33
N CYS A 38 7.52 1.75 -6.68
CA CYS A 38 8.32 2.98 -6.81
C CYS A 38 8.37 3.91 -5.59
N GLY A 39 7.78 3.51 -4.47
CA GLY A 39 7.79 4.28 -3.22
C GLY A 39 7.00 5.59 -3.25
N ARG A 40 6.32 5.92 -4.36
CA ARG A 40 5.52 7.15 -4.45
C ARG A 40 4.31 7.06 -3.52
N ARG A 41 4.03 8.15 -2.80
CA ARG A 41 2.79 8.29 -2.02
C ARG A 41 1.57 8.21 -2.95
N MET A 42 0.63 7.34 -2.60
CA MET A 42 -0.61 7.13 -3.34
C MET A 42 -1.71 8.06 -2.85
N ILE A 43 -2.69 8.33 -3.71
CA ILE A 43 -3.98 8.86 -3.27
C ILE A 43 -4.77 7.69 -2.71
N VAL A 44 -5.30 7.85 -1.51
CA VAL A 44 -6.04 6.80 -0.81
C VAL A 44 -7.43 7.34 -0.49
N GLN A 45 -8.45 6.55 -0.80
CA GLN A 45 -9.81 6.81 -0.36
C GLN A 45 -10.31 5.61 0.44
N VAL A 46 -10.90 5.90 1.59
CA VAL A 46 -11.50 4.92 2.48
C VAL A 46 -13.01 5.12 2.45
N SER A 47 -13.72 4.01 2.36
CA SER A 47 -15.18 3.88 2.43
C SER A 47 -15.52 2.86 3.53
N PRO A 48 -16.78 2.82 4.00
CA PRO A 48 -17.19 1.79 4.97
C PRO A 48 -16.91 0.36 4.49
N ASP A 49 -17.03 0.10 3.19
CA ASP A 49 -16.89 -1.23 2.58
C ASP A 49 -15.46 -1.59 2.15
N GLY A 50 -14.49 -0.68 2.36
CA GLY A 50 -13.10 -0.91 1.97
C GLY A 50 -12.35 0.36 1.60
N TRP A 51 -11.29 0.21 0.82
CA TRP A 51 -10.48 1.32 0.34
C TRP A 51 -9.95 1.05 -1.06
N TRP A 52 -9.61 2.13 -1.77
CA TRP A 52 -8.76 2.06 -2.95
C TRP A 52 -7.58 3.01 -2.80
N ALA A 53 -6.45 2.64 -3.40
CA ALA A 53 -5.24 3.43 -3.43
C ALA A 53 -4.68 3.50 -4.85
N LYS A 54 -4.39 4.72 -5.33
CA LYS A 54 -3.91 4.97 -6.69
C LYS A 54 -2.50 5.54 -6.69
N CYS A 55 -1.60 4.82 -7.36
CA CYS A 55 -0.33 5.34 -7.82
C CYS A 55 -0.51 6.02 -9.17
N SER A 56 0.06 7.22 -9.33
CA SER A 56 0.05 7.95 -10.61
C SER A 56 0.81 7.25 -11.74
N ARG A 57 1.63 6.24 -11.44
CA ARG A 57 2.40 5.47 -12.42
C ARG A 57 1.95 4.02 -12.56
N HIS A 58 1.60 3.37 -11.46
CA HIS A 58 1.39 1.91 -11.42
C HIS A 58 -0.08 1.50 -11.24
N GLY A 59 -1.02 2.46 -11.26
CA GLY A 59 -2.44 2.15 -11.25
C GLY A 59 -3.07 2.11 -9.87
N VAL A 60 -4.18 1.38 -9.76
CA VAL A 60 -5.05 1.32 -8.58
C VAL A 60 -4.98 -0.07 -7.96
N ILE A 61 -5.00 -0.13 -6.63
CA ILE A 61 -5.24 -1.32 -5.84
C ILE A 61 -6.41 -1.07 -4.88
N GLU A 62 -7.15 -2.11 -4.52
CA GLU A 62 -8.37 -2.02 -3.71
C GLU A 62 -8.42 -3.16 -2.68
N SER A 63 -9.06 -2.92 -1.53
CA SER A 63 -9.19 -3.93 -0.46
C SER A 63 -10.36 -4.88 -0.65
N ALA A 64 -11.39 -4.42 -1.35
CA ALA A 64 -12.58 -5.19 -1.64
C ALA A 64 -12.43 -5.78 -3.03
N GLN A 65 -12.67 -7.09 -3.21
CA GLN A 65 -13.36 -7.47 -4.44
C GLN A 65 -14.70 -6.76 -4.36
N LEU A 66 -14.88 -5.66 -5.10
CA LEU A 66 -16.21 -5.15 -5.40
C LEU A 66 -17.09 -6.38 -5.66
N GLU A 67 -18.12 -6.60 -4.84
CA GLU A 67 -19.33 -7.22 -5.34
C GLU A 67 -19.79 -6.28 -6.45
N ARG A 68 -19.26 -6.53 -7.66
CA ARG A 68 -19.49 -5.73 -8.86
C ARG A 68 -21.00 -5.74 -9.07
N ARG A 69 -21.65 -4.66 -8.65
CA ARG A 69 -23.06 -4.42 -8.90
C ARG A 69 -23.22 -3.66 -10.19
#